data_AF-A0A9D4C309-F1
#
_entry.id   AF-A0A9D4C309-F1
#
_cell.length_a   1.000
_cell.length_b   1.000
_cell.length_c   1.000
_cell.angle_alpha   90.00
_cell.angle_beta   90.00
_cell.angle_gamma   90.00
#
_symmetry.space_group_name_H-M   'P 1'
#
loop_
_entity.id
_entity.type
_entity.pdbx_description
1 polymer ?
#
loop_
_entity_poly.entity_id
_entity_poly.type
_entity_poly.pdbx_seq_one_letter_code
_entity_poly.pdbx_strand_id
1 'polypeptide(L)'
;MVSLTNDIGKIFKWKHAFQTLLNCETDTHFDENNDTVNILEHHNTEQLNQGISLHDVHIAVRSLNKNKAPGHDEIPVEVIQSEPCIHFPHRLFCVCFETGKIPNSWNLGLITPVKKQPMSDKRDPTNYRGIAVTGSIYKAYCAVINNRLTKWAEDNNVFADEQNGFRRK
;
A
#
# COMPACT_ATOMS: atom_id res chain seq x y z
N MET A 1 27.71 -4.03 14.77
CA MET A 1 26.77 -3.35 13.86
C MET A 1 27.59 -2.31 13.10
N VAL A 2 27.99 -2.57 11.85
CA VAL A 2 28.86 -1.64 11.10
C VAL A 2 27.98 -0.54 10.53
N SER A 3 28.15 0.68 11.03
CA SER A 3 27.39 1.86 10.59
C SER A 3 27.66 2.12 9.11
N LEU A 4 26.63 2.01 8.27
CA LEU A 4 26.66 2.28 6.84
C LEU A 4 26.72 3.79 6.51
N THR A 5 26.75 4.65 7.52
CA THR A 5 26.43 6.08 7.41
C THR A 5 27.59 7.00 7.03
N ASN A 6 28.85 6.54 7.08
CA ASN A 6 30.01 7.47 7.02
C ASN A 6 30.73 7.49 5.66
N ASP A 7 30.20 6.81 4.64
CA ASP A 7 30.81 6.71 3.32
C ASP A 7 29.83 7.16 2.24
N ILE A 8 30.01 8.39 1.77
CA ILE A 8 29.16 9.04 0.77
C ILE A 8 29.08 8.23 -0.53
N GLY A 9 30.19 7.57 -0.92
CA GLY A 9 30.23 6.73 -2.12
C GLY A 9 29.28 5.53 -2.03
N LYS A 10 29.16 4.95 -0.83
CA LYS A 10 28.18 3.88 -0.57
C LYS A 10 26.76 4.40 -0.66
N ILE A 11 26.44 5.53 -0.01
CA ILE A 11 25.08 6.10 -0.07
C ILE A 11 24.66 6.38 -1.52
N PHE A 12 25.57 6.94 -2.34
CA PHE A 12 25.30 7.20 -3.74
C PHE A 12 25.04 5.92 -4.55
N LYS A 13 25.88 4.88 -4.37
CA LYS A 13 25.69 3.56 -5.01
C LYS A 13 24.32 2.97 -4.69
N TRP A 14 23.91 3.03 -3.42
CA TRP A 14 22.63 2.49 -2.97
C TRP A 14 21.44 3.29 -3.49
N LYS A 15 21.53 4.62 -3.43
CA LYS A 15 20.52 5.54 -3.97
C LYS A 15 20.34 5.28 -5.47
N HIS A 16 21.42 5.27 -6.24
CA HIS A 16 21.38 5.01 -7.68
C HIS A 16 20.74 3.66 -7.99
N ALA A 17 21.18 2.58 -7.33
CA ALA A 17 20.66 1.24 -7.58
C ALA A 17 19.13 1.15 -7.39
N PHE A 18 18.58 1.72 -6.32
CA PHE A 18 17.14 1.74 -6.10
C PHE A 18 16.40 2.74 -6.97
N GLN A 19 16.99 3.89 -7.30
CA GLN A 19 16.40 4.84 -8.23
C GLN A 19 16.22 4.23 -9.62
N THR A 20 17.24 3.54 -10.15
CA THR A 20 17.15 2.84 -11.43
C THR A 20 16.13 1.70 -11.37
N LEU A 21 16.11 0.93 -10.28
CA LEU A 21 15.19 -0.21 -10.13
C LEU A 21 13.71 0.22 -10.08
N LEU A 22 13.42 1.34 -9.41
CA LEU A 22 12.05 1.76 -9.12
C LEU A 22 11.46 2.74 -10.13
N ASN A 23 12.30 3.44 -10.90
CA ASN A 23 11.88 4.44 -11.88
C ASN A 23 12.18 4.01 -13.32
N CYS A 24 12.07 2.72 -13.62
CA CYS A 24 12.21 2.26 -14.99
C CYS A 24 11.09 2.88 -15.85
N GLU A 25 11.43 3.41 -17.03
CA GLU A 25 10.43 3.90 -17.97
C GLU A 25 9.51 2.73 -18.33
N THR A 26 8.26 2.80 -17.89
CA THR A 26 7.23 1.87 -18.31
C THR A 26 6.70 2.34 -19.65
N ASP A 27 6.84 1.53 -20.70
CA ASP A 27 6.06 1.69 -21.92
C ASP A 27 4.57 1.58 -21.55
N THR A 28 3.92 2.71 -21.33
CA THR A 28 2.48 2.77 -21.01
C THR A 28 1.67 2.58 -22.29
N HIS A 29 1.82 1.44 -22.95
CA HIS A 29 0.74 0.89 -23.75
C HIS A 29 -0.10 0.00 -22.84
N PHE A 30 -0.86 0.63 -21.94
CA PHE A 30 -2.01 -0.04 -21.36
C PHE A 30 -3.01 -0.17 -22.49
N ASP A 31 -3.10 -1.37 -23.05
CA ASP A 31 -4.15 -1.71 -23.99
C ASP A 31 -5.45 -1.72 -23.18
N GLU A 32 -6.23 -0.63 -23.26
CA GLU A 32 -7.60 -0.54 -22.75
C GLU A 32 -8.47 -1.49 -23.58
N ASN A 33 -8.23 -2.79 -23.47
CA ASN A 33 -8.94 -3.81 -24.21
C ASN A 33 -10.31 -4.07 -23.59
N ASN A 34 -11.24 -4.36 -24.50
CA ASN A 34 -12.67 -4.69 -24.41
C ASN A 34 -13.12 -5.59 -23.23
N ASP A 35 -12.20 -6.29 -22.56
CA ASP A 35 -12.50 -7.23 -21.47
C ASP A 35 -12.85 -6.53 -20.14
N THR A 36 -12.23 -5.38 -19.84
CA THR A 36 -12.51 -4.63 -18.60
C THR A 36 -13.91 -4.02 -18.58
N VAL A 37 -14.38 -3.54 -19.73
CA VAL A 37 -15.74 -2.98 -19.91
C VAL A 37 -16.80 -4.07 -19.74
N ASN A 38 -16.56 -5.26 -20.31
CA ASN A 38 -17.49 -6.40 -20.19
C ASN A 38 -17.67 -6.90 -18.75
N ILE A 39 -16.62 -6.87 -17.91
CA ILE A 39 -16.71 -7.32 -16.51
C ILE A 39 -17.58 -6.36 -15.67
N LEU A 40 -17.47 -5.04 -15.91
CA LEU A 40 -18.21 -4.04 -15.14
C LEU A 40 -19.68 -3.92 -15.56
N GLU A 41 -20.01 -4.19 -16.83
CA GLU A 41 -21.39 -4.12 -17.34
C GLU A 41 -22.33 -5.16 -16.72
N HIS A 42 -21.80 -6.29 -16.25
CA HIS A 42 -22.60 -7.41 -15.73
C HIS A 42 -22.75 -7.43 -14.19
N HIS A 43 -22.03 -6.56 -13.46
CA HIS A 43 -21.99 -6.59 -12.00
C HIS A 43 -22.42 -5.25 -11.40
N ASN A 44 -23.26 -5.28 -10.36
CA ASN A 44 -23.70 -4.07 -9.68
C ASN A 44 -22.54 -3.47 -8.86
N THR A 45 -22.04 -2.30 -9.26
CA THR A 45 -20.95 -1.57 -8.59
C THR A 45 -21.42 -0.48 -7.63
N GLU A 46 -22.73 -0.22 -7.52
CA GLU A 46 -23.27 0.90 -6.71
C GLU A 46 -22.86 0.81 -5.23
N GLN A 47 -22.71 -0.40 -4.70
CA GLN A 47 -22.26 -0.65 -3.33
C GLN A 47 -20.84 -0.12 -3.07
N LEU A 48 -19.98 -0.09 -4.10
CA LEU A 48 -18.63 0.46 -3.99
C LEU A 48 -18.62 1.98 -3.87
N ASN A 49 -19.68 2.66 -4.32
CA ASN A 49 -19.80 4.12 -4.26
C ASN A 49 -20.42 4.64 -2.95
N GLN A 50 -20.82 3.76 -2.04
CA GLN A 50 -21.31 4.16 -0.73
C GLN A 50 -20.22 4.90 0.07
N GLY A 51 -20.61 5.83 0.93
CA GLY A 51 -19.67 6.54 1.80
C GLY A 51 -18.93 5.58 2.75
N ILE A 52 -17.70 5.94 3.12
CA ILE A 52 -16.92 5.14 4.08
C ILE A 52 -17.56 5.28 5.47
N SER A 53 -17.99 4.16 6.05
CA SER A 53 -18.55 4.14 7.40
C SER A 53 -17.45 4.09 8.46
N LEU A 54 -17.77 4.49 9.70
CA LEU A 54 -16.84 4.32 10.82
C LEU A 54 -16.48 2.86 11.06
N HIS A 55 -17.41 1.94 10.76
CA HIS A 55 -17.20 0.50 10.88
C HIS A 55 -16.13 -0.02 9.90
N ASP A 56 -16.14 0.46 8.66
CA ASP A 56 -15.12 0.11 7.65
C ASP A 56 -13.72 0.50 8.13
N VAL A 57 -13.61 1.70 8.69
CA VAL A 57 -12.35 2.22 9.26
C VAL A 57 -11.93 1.39 10.46
N HIS A 58 -12.85 1.04 11.33
CA HIS A 58 -12.56 0.23 12.51
C HIS A 58 -12.00 -1.14 12.12
N ILE A 59 -12.65 -1.86 11.20
CA ILE A 59 -12.18 -3.15 10.71
C ILE A 59 -10.79 -3.02 10.09
N ALA A 60 -10.59 -2.02 9.22
CA ALA A 60 -9.33 -1.82 8.51
C ALA A 60 -8.19 -1.47 9.46
N VAL A 61 -8.39 -0.55 10.40
CA VAL A 61 -7.36 -0.13 11.36
C VAL A 61 -6.99 -1.29 12.30
N ARG A 62 -7.97 -2.09 12.73
CA ARG A 62 -7.75 -3.25 13.62
C ARG A 62 -7.02 -4.40 12.92
N SER A 63 -7.14 -4.54 11.60
CA SER A 63 -6.43 -5.59 10.86
C SER A 63 -4.94 -5.28 10.63
N LEU A 64 -4.51 -4.03 10.85
CA LEU A 64 -3.11 -3.66 10.67
C LEU A 64 -2.21 -4.26 11.77
N ASN A 65 -1.06 -4.78 11.34
CA ASN A 65 -0.09 -5.40 12.23
C ASN A 65 0.64 -4.35 13.08
N LYS A 66 0.67 -4.60 14.40
CA LYS A 66 1.45 -3.84 15.40
C LYS A 66 2.96 -4.08 15.26
N ASN A 67 3.75 -3.23 15.90
CA ASN A 67 5.22 -3.27 15.99
C ASN A 67 5.89 -3.25 14.61
N LYS A 68 5.28 -2.53 13.66
CA LYS A 68 5.86 -2.29 12.33
C LYS A 68 6.52 -0.91 12.30
N ALA A 69 7.53 -0.78 11.45
CA ALA A 69 8.20 0.49 11.25
C ALA A 69 7.18 1.54 10.76
N PRO A 70 7.18 2.75 11.36
CA PRO A 70 6.34 3.84 10.89
C PRO A 70 6.84 4.37 9.54
N GLY A 71 6.01 5.18 8.87
CA GLY A 71 6.39 5.83 7.63
C GLY A 71 7.27 7.06 7.88
N HIS A 72 7.35 7.92 6.85
CA HIS A 72 8.08 9.19 6.91
C HIS A 72 7.55 10.17 7.97
N ASP A 73 6.31 9.97 8.44
CA ASP A 73 5.63 10.77 9.45
C ASP A 73 5.92 10.30 10.88
N GLU A 74 6.64 9.17 11.03
CA GLU A 74 6.97 8.55 12.32
C GLU A 74 5.75 8.17 13.18
N ILE A 75 4.54 8.15 12.59
CA ILE A 75 3.31 7.78 13.31
C ILE A 75 3.16 6.25 13.29
N PRO A 76 3.27 5.56 14.43
CA PRO A 76 3.10 4.13 14.50
C PRO A 76 1.61 3.76 14.44
N VAL A 77 1.31 2.53 14.02
CA VAL A 77 -0.08 2.09 13.80
C VAL A 77 -0.89 2.04 15.09
N GLU A 78 -0.23 1.83 16.23
CA GLU A 78 -0.82 1.75 17.55
C GLU A 78 -1.55 3.04 17.94
N VAL A 79 -1.05 4.19 17.47
CA VAL A 79 -1.68 5.51 17.70
C VAL A 79 -3.05 5.54 17.04
N ILE A 80 -3.14 5.15 15.77
CA ILE A 80 -4.42 5.15 15.03
C ILE A 80 -5.35 4.02 15.47
N GLN A 81 -4.82 2.95 16.06
CA GLN A 81 -5.60 1.86 16.67
C GLN A 81 -6.21 2.21 18.03
N SER A 82 -5.86 3.35 18.61
CA SER A 82 -6.53 3.82 19.83
C SER A 82 -7.93 4.34 19.49
N GLU A 83 -8.93 3.97 20.30
CA GLU A 83 -10.32 4.40 20.09
C GLU A 83 -10.49 5.92 19.97
N PRO A 84 -9.84 6.76 20.80
CA PRO A 84 -10.00 8.21 20.69
C PRO A 84 -9.55 8.77 19.33
N CYS A 85 -8.63 8.08 18.65
CA CYS A 85 -8.05 8.57 17.42
C CYS A 85 -8.80 8.12 16.17
N ILE A 86 -9.74 7.17 16.24
CA ILE A 86 -10.34 6.55 15.03
C ILE A 86 -11.24 7.49 14.23
N HIS A 87 -11.82 8.50 14.88
CA HIS A 87 -12.69 9.49 14.22
C HIS A 87 -11.92 10.42 13.26
N PHE A 88 -10.64 10.68 13.54
CA PHE A 88 -9.82 11.53 12.68
C PHE A 88 -9.56 10.86 11.31
N PRO A 89 -9.03 9.61 11.23
CA PRO A 89 -8.92 8.88 9.97
C PRO A 89 -10.26 8.76 9.25
N HIS A 90 -11.36 8.47 9.96
CA HIS A 90 -12.67 8.37 9.33
C HIS A 90 -13.07 9.62 8.56
N ARG A 91 -13.01 10.79 9.21
CA ARG A 91 -13.34 12.06 8.56
C ARG A 91 -12.41 12.37 7.38
N LEU A 92 -11.11 12.10 7.54
CA LEU A 92 -10.13 12.29 6.46
C LEU A 92 -10.42 11.36 5.27
N PHE A 93 -10.77 10.11 5.53
CA PHE A 93 -11.05 9.11 4.49
C PHE A 93 -12.32 9.43 3.72
N CYS A 94 -13.38 9.91 4.38
CA CYS A 94 -14.57 10.40 3.69
C CYS A 94 -14.23 11.52 2.72
N VAL A 95 -13.47 12.53 3.15
CA VAL A 95 -13.03 13.63 2.28
C VAL A 95 -12.20 13.11 1.11
N CYS A 96 -11.26 12.20 1.36
CA CYS A 96 -10.44 11.63 0.29
C CYS A 96 -11.28 10.86 -0.73
N PHE A 97 -12.25 10.09 -0.25
CA PHE A 97 -13.13 9.28 -1.09
C PHE A 97 -14.09 10.14 -1.92
N GLU A 98 -14.71 11.17 -1.32
CA GLU A 98 -15.65 12.07 -1.99
C GLU A 98 -14.96 12.98 -3.02
N THR A 99 -13.73 13.42 -2.73
CA THR A 99 -13.02 14.37 -3.60
C THR A 99 -12.08 13.70 -4.60
N GLY A 100 -11.80 12.41 -4.44
CA GLY A 100 -10.78 11.69 -5.21
C GLY A 100 -9.34 12.20 -4.96
N LYS A 101 -9.12 13.00 -3.91
CA LYS A 101 -7.82 13.61 -3.60
C LYS A 101 -7.26 13.05 -2.30
N ILE A 102 -5.97 12.71 -2.31
CA ILE A 102 -5.24 12.26 -1.12
C ILE A 102 -4.21 13.29 -0.67
N PRO A 103 -3.81 13.31 0.61
CA PRO A 103 -2.70 14.13 1.09
C PRO A 103 -1.41 13.84 0.31
N ASN A 104 -0.68 14.88 -0.10
CA ASN A 104 0.58 14.74 -0.83
C ASN A 104 1.62 13.91 -0.06
N SER A 105 1.59 13.95 1.27
CA SER A 105 2.48 13.15 2.13
C SER A 105 2.28 11.65 1.93
N TRP A 106 1.10 11.19 1.51
CA TRP A 106 0.84 9.76 1.28
C TRP A 106 1.57 9.23 0.04
N ASN A 107 2.00 10.11 -0.86
CA ASN A 107 2.86 9.76 -2.00
C ASN A 107 4.33 9.53 -1.57
N LEU A 108 4.68 9.74 -0.30
CA LEU A 108 6.01 9.53 0.23
C LEU A 108 6.14 8.13 0.86
N GLY A 109 7.13 7.38 0.42
CA GLY A 109 7.51 6.09 0.98
C GLY A 109 9.00 6.03 1.31
N LEU A 110 9.35 5.44 2.46
CA LEU A 110 10.74 5.18 2.84
C LEU A 110 11.20 3.86 2.23
N ILE A 111 12.19 3.89 1.35
CA ILE A 111 12.76 2.67 0.78
C ILE A 111 13.64 1.96 1.82
N THR A 112 13.16 0.83 2.30
CA THR A 112 13.87 -0.02 3.26
C THR A 112 14.41 -1.26 2.56
N PRO A 113 15.73 -1.44 2.47
CA PRO A 113 16.32 -2.59 1.80
C PRO A 113 16.22 -3.86 2.66
N VAL A 114 15.64 -4.93 2.10
CA VAL A 114 15.52 -6.25 2.75
C VAL A 114 16.30 -7.28 1.93
N LYS A 115 17.17 -8.06 2.59
CA LYS A 115 17.98 -9.07 1.90
C LYS A 115 17.12 -10.07 1.13
N LYS A 116 17.49 -10.34 -0.14
CA LYS A 116 16.90 -11.42 -0.94
C LYS A 116 17.30 -12.79 -0.39
N GLN A 117 18.56 -12.95 0.00
CA GLN A 117 19.15 -14.19 0.49
C GLN A 117 20.05 -13.94 1.71
N PRO A 118 20.10 -14.85 2.70
CA PRO A 118 20.90 -14.65 3.92
C PRO A 118 22.41 -14.49 3.65
N MET A 119 22.97 -15.36 2.80
CA MET A 119 24.42 -15.52 2.59
C MET A 119 25.00 -14.61 1.48
N SER A 120 24.21 -13.73 0.86
CA SER A 120 24.68 -12.81 -0.17
C SER A 120 25.54 -11.66 0.38
N ASP A 121 26.40 -11.09 -0.47
CA ASP A 121 27.25 -9.94 -0.10
C ASP A 121 26.37 -8.76 0.35
N LYS A 122 26.66 -8.27 1.56
CA LYS A 122 25.93 -7.18 2.20
C LYS A 122 26.19 -5.82 1.55
N ARG A 123 27.28 -5.68 0.77
CA ARG A 123 27.76 -4.42 0.18
C ARG A 123 27.17 -4.15 -1.20
N ASP A 124 26.51 -5.14 -1.77
CA ASP A 124 25.87 -5.05 -3.08
C ASP A 124 24.36 -4.77 -2.93
N PRO A 125 23.86 -3.59 -3.35
CA PRO A 125 22.45 -3.26 -3.27
C PRO A 125 21.56 -4.17 -4.12
N THR A 126 22.08 -4.82 -5.17
CA THR A 126 21.30 -5.73 -6.03
C THR A 126 20.83 -6.99 -5.29
N ASN A 127 21.48 -7.33 -4.17
CA ASN A 127 21.14 -8.44 -3.28
C ASN A 127 19.96 -8.14 -2.33
N TYR A 128 19.35 -6.95 -2.45
CA TYR A 128 18.25 -6.51 -1.61
C TYR A 128 16.99 -6.22 -2.43
N ARG A 129 15.82 -6.36 -1.80
CA ARG A 129 14.53 -5.87 -2.27
C ARG A 129 14.29 -4.52 -1.60
N GLY A 130 13.96 -3.49 -2.39
CA GLY A 130 13.54 -2.21 -1.85
C GLY A 130 12.06 -2.31 -1.47
N ILE A 131 11.74 -2.28 -0.18
CA ILE A 131 10.35 -2.26 0.28
C ILE A 131 10.00 -0.82 0.63
N ALA A 132 8.95 -0.28 0.01
CA ALA A 132 8.44 1.03 0.37
C ALA A 132 7.63 0.95 1.67
N VAL A 133 8.13 1.56 2.74
CA VAL A 133 7.42 1.73 4.00
C VAL A 133 6.65 3.05 3.94
N THR A 134 5.33 2.95 3.84
CA THR A 134 4.43 4.10 3.80
C THR A 134 3.83 4.43 5.17
N GLY A 135 3.24 5.63 5.30
CA GLY A 135 2.60 6.11 6.53
C GLY A 135 1.43 5.24 6.98
N SER A 136 1.23 5.14 8.28
CA SER A 136 0.21 4.25 8.89
C SER A 136 -1.22 4.64 8.50
N ILE A 137 -1.49 5.94 8.38
CA ILE A 137 -2.81 6.46 8.00
C ILE A 137 -3.13 6.09 6.54
N TYR A 138 -2.16 6.24 5.63
CA TYR A 138 -2.34 5.83 4.23
C TYR A 138 -2.59 4.33 4.11
N LYS A 139 -1.82 3.50 4.83
CA LYS A 139 -2.05 2.03 4.87
C LYS A 139 -3.46 1.69 5.35
N ALA A 140 -3.97 2.39 6.36
CA ALA A 140 -5.34 2.20 6.84
C ALA A 140 -6.37 2.57 5.76
N TYR A 141 -6.17 3.68 5.04
CA TYR A 141 -7.04 4.06 3.92
C TYR A 141 -7.05 2.98 2.82
N CYS A 142 -5.88 2.52 2.39
CA CYS A 142 -5.77 1.43 1.41
C CYS A 142 -6.44 0.15 1.90
N ALA A 143 -6.33 -0.18 3.19
CA ALA A 143 -7.00 -1.34 3.78
C ALA A 143 -8.53 -1.21 3.74
N VAL A 144 -9.08 0.00 3.99
CA VAL A 144 -10.53 0.25 3.82
C VAL A 144 -10.97 -0.02 2.39
N ILE A 145 -10.29 0.58 1.41
CA ILE A 145 -10.63 0.42 -0.01
C ILE A 145 -10.48 -1.04 -0.45
N ASN A 146 -9.38 -1.69 -0.09
CA ASN A 146 -9.13 -3.09 -0.40
C ASN A 146 -10.20 -3.99 0.21
N ASN A 147 -10.60 -3.80 1.46
CA ASN A 147 -11.64 -4.62 2.09
C ASN A 147 -12.98 -4.52 1.35
N ARG A 148 -13.36 -3.32 0.89
CA ARG A 148 -14.59 -3.09 0.12
C ARG A 148 -14.52 -3.75 -1.26
N LEU A 149 -13.42 -3.54 -1.99
CA LEU A 149 -13.19 -4.13 -3.31
C LEU A 149 -13.13 -5.66 -3.25
N THR A 150 -12.36 -6.22 -2.32
CA THR A 150 -12.27 -7.68 -2.15
C THR A 150 -13.62 -8.26 -1.79
N LYS A 151 -14.37 -7.66 -0.85
CA LYS A 151 -15.71 -8.15 -0.50
C LYS A 151 -16.63 -8.17 -1.72
N TRP A 152 -16.69 -7.07 -2.45
CA TRP A 152 -17.50 -6.98 -3.67
C TRP A 152 -17.08 -8.02 -4.72
N ALA A 153 -15.78 -8.15 -4.98
CA ALA A 153 -15.25 -9.09 -5.98
C ALA A 153 -15.56 -10.55 -5.64
N GLU A 154 -15.48 -10.93 -4.36
CA GLU A 154 -15.87 -12.27 -3.90
C GLU A 154 -17.40 -12.46 -4.00
N ASP A 155 -18.20 -11.51 -3.52
CA ASP A 155 -19.67 -11.59 -3.54
C ASP A 155 -20.23 -11.68 -4.98
N ASN A 156 -19.46 -11.20 -5.96
CA ASN A 156 -19.83 -11.17 -7.39
C ASN A 156 -19.07 -12.20 -8.24
N ASN A 157 -18.29 -13.11 -7.64
CA ASN A 157 -17.49 -14.11 -8.36
C ASN A 157 -16.60 -13.53 -9.48
N VAL A 158 -16.01 -12.35 -9.23
CA VAL A 158 -15.15 -11.66 -10.21
C VAL A 158 -13.80 -12.36 -10.35
N PHE A 159 -13.34 -13.04 -9.30
CA PHE A 159 -12.07 -13.76 -9.33
C PHE A 159 -12.21 -15.10 -10.06
N ALA A 160 -11.26 -15.38 -10.96
CA ALA A 160 -11.12 -16.69 -11.58
C ALA A 160 -10.78 -17.77 -10.53
N ASP A 161 -11.18 -19.01 -10.78
CA ASP A 161 -10.96 -20.15 -9.89
C ASP A 161 -9.46 -20.44 -9.71
N GLU A 162 -8.63 -20.13 -10.71
CA GLU A 162 -7.18 -20.31 -10.67
C GLU A 162 -6.47 -19.23 -9.82
N GLN A 163 -7.15 -18.12 -9.50
CA GLN A 163 -6.57 -17.05 -8.69
C GLN A 163 -6.52 -17.47 -7.22
N ASN A 164 -5.41 -18.08 -6.82
CA ASN A 164 -5.21 -18.53 -5.44
C ASN A 164 -4.48 -17.50 -4.56
N GLY A 165 -3.77 -16.55 -5.18
CA GLY A 165 -3.07 -15.48 -4.48
C GLY A 165 -3.98 -14.31 -4.11
N PHE A 166 -3.70 -13.65 -2.98
CA PHE A 166 -4.36 -12.40 -2.56
C PHE A 166 -5.89 -12.47 -2.38
N ARG A 167 -6.44 -13.67 -2.20
CA ARG A 167 -7.84 -13.88 -1.81
C ARG A 167 -8.01 -13.94 -0.31
N ARG A 168 -9.24 -13.72 0.15
CA ARG A 168 -9.59 -13.96 1.56
C ARG A 168 -9.48 -15.46 1.83
N LYS A 169 -8.83 -15.82 2.94
CA LYS A 169 -8.74 -17.21 3.41
C LYS A 169 -9.98 -17.60 4.20
#